data_AF-A0A840Y3H1-F1
#
_entry.id   AF-A0A840Y3H1-F1
#
_cell.length_a   1.000
_cell.length_b   1.000
_cell.length_c   1.000
_cell.angle_alpha   90.00
_cell.angle_beta   90.00
_cell.angle_gamma   90.00
#
_symmetry.space_group_name_H-M   'P 1'
#
loop_
_entity.id
_entity.type
_entity.pdbx_description
1 polymer ?
#
loop_
_entity_poly.entity_id
_entity_poly.type
_entity_poly.pdbx_seq_one_letter_code
_entity_poly.pdbx_strand_id
1 'polypeptide(L)'
;MRSTDPSPAGAESSQAAILLAAVEAMEGTLAVAEALVAERRAVDLTGLEGEIGRLCAACLAAPRAMAPALRLRLESLLRAHDRLRAALAPP
;
A
#
# COMPACT_ATOMS: atom_id res chain seq x y z
N MET A 1 18.00 -35.30 -3.59
CA MET A 1 17.49 -33.94 -3.32
C MET A 1 16.63 -33.53 -4.51
N ARG A 2 15.31 -33.48 -4.35
CA ARG A 2 14.41 -32.94 -5.40
C ARG A 2 14.33 -31.43 -5.22
N SER A 3 14.77 -30.68 -6.23
CA SER A 3 14.51 -29.24 -6.31
C SER A 3 13.01 -29.05 -6.47
N THR A 4 12.37 -28.49 -5.44
CA THR A 4 11.03 -27.92 -5.57
C THR A 4 11.19 -26.56 -6.24
N ASP A 5 11.26 -26.55 -7.57
CA ASP A 5 11.12 -25.31 -8.33
C ASP A 5 9.69 -24.79 -8.10
N PRO A 6 9.51 -23.55 -7.62
CA PRO A 6 8.18 -22.97 -7.55
C PRO A 6 7.64 -22.84 -8.98
N SER A 7 6.54 -23.54 -9.27
CA SER A 7 5.79 -23.36 -10.51
C SER A 7 5.47 -21.87 -10.71
N PRO A 8 5.56 -21.31 -11.93
CA PRO A 8 5.35 -19.88 -12.19
C PRO A 8 4.01 -19.37 -11.63
N ALA A 9 2.96 -20.20 -11.67
CA ALA A 9 1.66 -19.86 -11.09
C ALA A 9 1.70 -19.68 -9.55
N GLY A 10 2.54 -20.45 -8.84
CA GLY A 10 2.74 -20.31 -7.40
C GLY A 10 3.55 -19.06 -7.03
N ALA A 11 4.54 -18.71 -7.85
CA ALA A 11 5.32 -17.49 -7.69
C ALA A 11 4.46 -16.23 -7.93
N GLU A 12 3.62 -16.23 -8.98
CA GLU A 12 2.68 -15.14 -9.26
C GLU A 12 1.65 -14.96 -8.12
N SER A 13 1.10 -16.05 -7.59
CA SER A 13 0.16 -15.99 -6.46
C SER A 13 0.82 -15.46 -5.19
N SER A 14 2.08 -15.85 -4.91
CA SER A 14 2.84 -15.32 -3.78
C SER A 14 3.14 -13.83 -3.95
N GLN A 15 3.56 -13.41 -5.16
CA GLN A 15 3.79 -12.00 -5.47
C GLN A 15 2.52 -11.18 -5.33
N ALA A 16 1.38 -11.74 -5.73
CA ALA A 16 0.07 -11.11 -5.56
C ALA A 16 -0.27 -10.86 -4.09
N ALA A 17 -0.05 -11.87 -3.24
CA ALA A 17 -0.27 -11.75 -1.80
C ALA A 17 0.67 -10.72 -1.16
N ILE A 18 1.95 -10.69 -1.56
CA ILE A 18 2.93 -9.72 -1.08
C ILE A 18 2.50 -8.29 -1.44
N LEU A 19 2.07 -8.05 -2.68
CA LEU A 19 1.61 -6.74 -3.11
C LEU A 19 0.36 -6.29 -2.34
N LEU A 20 -0.62 -7.16 -2.17
CA LEU A 20 -1.82 -6.85 -1.39
C LEU A 20 -1.50 -6.53 0.07
N ALA A 21 -0.61 -7.30 0.69
CA ALA A 21 -0.13 -7.05 2.05
C ALA A 21 0.63 -5.72 2.14
N ALA A 22 1.40 -5.34 1.12
CA ALA A 22 2.09 -4.05 1.08
C ALA A 22 1.10 -2.87 1.00
N VAL A 23 0.03 -2.99 0.20
CA VAL A 23 -1.03 -1.96 0.17
C VAL A 23 -1.71 -1.85 1.53
N GLU A 24 -2.02 -2.98 2.17
CA GLU A 24 -2.64 -3.01 3.51
C GLU A 24 -1.74 -2.39 4.59
N ALA A 25 -0.44 -2.72 4.58
CA ALA A 25 0.52 -2.12 5.50
C ALA A 25 0.58 -0.60 5.33
N MET A 26 0.56 -0.11 4.09
CA MET A 26 0.55 1.32 3.80
C MET A 26 -0.72 2.01 4.33
N GLU A 27 -1.89 1.40 4.18
CA GLU A 27 -3.13 1.91 4.78
C GLU A 27 -3.02 2.00 6.31
N GLY A 28 -2.45 1.00 6.96
CA GLY A 28 -2.19 1.00 8.40
C GLY A 28 -1.26 2.15 8.82
N THR A 29 -0.18 2.38 8.08
CA THR A 29 0.73 3.52 8.32
C THR A 29 -0.01 4.85 8.22
N LEU A 30 -0.82 5.05 7.17
CA LEU A 30 -1.58 6.30 7.01
C LEU A 30 -2.62 6.49 8.12
N ALA A 31 -3.27 5.42 8.58
CA ALA A 31 -4.23 5.49 9.69
C ALA A 31 -3.56 5.87 11.02
N VAL A 32 -2.37 5.34 11.29
CA VAL A 32 -1.58 5.74 12.47
C VAL A 32 -1.15 7.20 12.37
N ALA A 33 -0.68 7.65 11.20
CA ALA A 33 -0.36 9.05 10.96
C ALA A 33 -1.58 9.96 11.18
N GLU A 34 -2.76 9.58 10.66
CA GLU A 34 -4.02 10.30 10.84
C GLU A 34 -4.35 10.46 12.33
N ALA A 35 -4.26 9.38 13.11
CA ALA A 35 -4.50 9.42 14.56
C ALA A 35 -3.50 10.33 15.30
N LEU A 36 -2.22 10.29 14.93
CA LEU A 36 -1.20 11.15 15.52
C LEU A 36 -1.46 12.64 15.23
N VAL A 37 -1.84 12.97 13.99
CA VAL A 37 -2.21 14.34 13.60
C VAL A 37 -3.46 14.81 14.35
N ALA A 38 -4.46 13.94 14.52
CA ALA A 38 -5.67 14.26 15.30
C ALA A 38 -5.34 14.63 16.77
N GLU A 39 -4.33 13.98 17.35
CA GLU A 39 -3.79 14.29 18.69
C GLU A 39 -2.81 15.47 18.70
N ARG A 40 -2.75 16.26 17.61
CA ARG A 40 -1.84 17.41 17.42
C ARG A 40 -0.36 17.06 17.59
N ARG A 41 0.01 15.80 17.36
CA ARG A 41 1.40 15.38 17.36
C ARG A 41 2.03 15.65 16.00
N ALA A 42 3.28 16.11 16.03
CA ALA A 42 4.07 16.19 14.81
C ALA A 42 4.31 14.79 14.25
N VAL A 43 4.08 14.63 12.95
CA VAL A 43 4.37 13.40 12.22
C VAL A 43 5.40 13.71 11.15
N ASP A 44 6.47 12.92 11.12
CA ASP A 44 7.42 12.95 10.02
C ASP A 44 6.93 11.98 8.93
N LEU A 45 6.66 12.53 7.73
CA LEU A 45 6.24 11.76 6.56
C LEU A 45 7.36 11.62 5.53
N THR A 46 8.61 11.91 5.93
CA THR A 46 9.78 11.73 5.08
C THR A 46 9.86 10.28 4.60
N GLY A 47 10.04 10.10 3.29
CA GLY A 47 10.15 8.78 2.66
C GLY A 47 8.83 8.18 2.18
N LEU A 48 7.68 8.71 2.60
CA LEU A 48 6.36 8.23 2.21
C LEU A 48 6.15 8.30 0.69
N GLU A 49 6.57 9.40 0.05
CA GLU A 49 6.49 9.54 -1.42
C GLU A 49 7.27 8.43 -2.14
N GLY A 50 8.45 8.08 -1.64
CA GLY A 50 9.26 7.01 -2.21
C GLY A 50 8.63 5.62 -2.02
N GLU A 51 7.98 5.39 -0.89
CA GLU A 51 7.24 4.15 -0.64
C GLU A 51 6.01 4.02 -1.52
N ILE A 52 5.21 5.09 -1.64
CA ILE A 52 4.07 5.16 -2.55
C ILE A 52 4.52 4.94 -4.00
N GLY A 53 5.63 5.57 -4.43
CA GLY A 53 6.19 5.38 -5.76
C GLY A 53 6.55 3.92 -6.06
N ARG A 54 7.19 3.22 -5.10
CA ARG A 54 7.48 1.78 -5.23
C ARG A 54 6.20 0.94 -5.31
N LEU A 55 5.19 1.27 -4.51
CA LEU A 55 3.91 0.59 -4.52
C LEU A 55 3.19 0.78 -5.86
N CYS A 56 3.17 2.00 -6.40
CA CYS A 56 2.62 2.31 -7.72
C CYS A 56 3.34 1.52 -8.82
N ALA A 57 4.67 1.49 -8.81
CA ALA A 57 5.44 0.70 -9.77
C ALA A 57 5.10 -0.80 -9.70
N ALA A 58 4.98 -1.35 -8.48
CA ALA A 58 4.60 -2.75 -8.30
C ALA A 58 3.17 -3.04 -8.79
N CYS A 59 2.22 -2.13 -8.56
CA CYS A 59 0.85 -2.24 -9.08
C CYS A 59 0.80 -2.19 -10.61
N LEU A 60 1.63 -1.35 -11.25
CA LEU A 60 1.71 -1.27 -12.72
C LEU A 60 2.32 -2.54 -13.34
N ALA A 61 3.22 -3.20 -12.61
CA ALA A 61 3.84 -4.46 -13.04
C ALA A 61 2.98 -5.71 -12.72
N ALA A 62 1.88 -5.55 -11.96
CA ALA A 62 1.07 -6.67 -11.52
C ALA A 62 0.28 -7.32 -12.66
N PRO A 63 0.05 -8.65 -12.61
CA PRO A 63 -0.81 -9.35 -13.58
C PRO A 63 -2.22 -8.76 -13.64
N ARG A 64 -2.79 -8.68 -14.85
CA ARG A 64 -4.15 -8.12 -15.07
C ARG A 64 -5.24 -8.80 -14.26
N ALA A 65 -5.08 -10.09 -13.96
CA ALA A 65 -6.02 -10.85 -13.13
C ALA A 65 -6.16 -10.26 -11.71
N MET A 66 -5.15 -9.54 -11.22
CA MET A 66 -5.18 -8.88 -9.91
C MET A 66 -5.91 -7.53 -9.91
N ALA A 67 -6.17 -6.95 -11.08
CA ALA A 67 -6.69 -5.58 -11.19
C ALA A 67 -7.96 -5.33 -10.35
N PRO A 68 -8.96 -6.23 -10.28
CA PRO A 68 -10.14 -6.01 -9.44
C PRO A 68 -9.80 -5.91 -7.95
N ALA A 69 -8.94 -6.80 -7.45
CA ALA A 69 -8.53 -6.82 -6.05
C ALA A 69 -7.68 -5.60 -5.69
N LEU A 70 -6.71 -5.26 -6.54
CA LEU A 70 -5.87 -4.07 -6.35
C LEU A 70 -6.68 -2.79 -6.39
N ARG A 71 -7.66 -2.68 -7.30
CA ARG A 71 -8.49 -1.49 -7.42
C ARG A 71 -9.21 -1.18 -6.12
N LEU A 72 -9.86 -2.16 -5.49
CA LEU A 72 -10.56 -1.98 -4.22
C LEU A 72 -9.63 -1.48 -3.10
N ARG A 73 -8.41 -2.04 -3.03
CA ARG A 73 -7.41 -1.64 -2.01
C ARG A 73 -6.83 -0.26 -2.31
N LEU A 74 -6.55 0.06 -3.57
CA LEU A 74 -6.06 1.38 -3.97
C LEU A 74 -7.09 2.49 -3.73
N GLU A 75 -8.38 2.22 -3.96
CA GLU A 75 -9.46 3.16 -3.63
C GLU A 75 -9.54 3.42 -2.12
N SER A 76 -9.31 2.39 -1.31
CA SER A 76 -9.26 2.51 0.15
C SER A 76 -8.03 3.31 0.62
N LEU A 77 -6.86 3.03 0.05
CA LEU A 77 -5.63 3.77 0.32
C LEU A 77 -5.76 5.26 -0.06
N LEU A 78 -6.38 5.57 -1.20
CA LEU A 78 -6.63 6.95 -1.62
C LEU A 78 -7.51 7.69 -0.60
N ARG A 79 -8.58 7.05 -0.11
CA ARG A 79 -9.42 7.64 0.93
C ARG A 79 -8.65 7.90 2.23
N ALA A 80 -7.74 7.01 2.62
CA ALA A 80 -6.90 7.21 3.80
C ALA A 80 -5.93 8.38 3.62
N HIS A 81 -5.29 8.47 2.45
CA HIS A 81 -4.44 9.60 2.09
C HIS A 81 -5.21 10.93 2.12
N ASP A 82 -6.41 10.97 1.56
CA ASP A 82 -7.21 12.19 1.51
C ASP A 82 -7.64 12.67 2.90
N ARG A 83 -7.96 11.75 3.82
CA ARG A 83 -8.22 12.10 5.22
C ARG A 83 -7.00 12.66 5.92
N LEU A 84 -5.84 12.00 5.77
CA LEU A 84 -4.59 12.51 6.34
C LEU A 84 -4.25 13.89 5.80
N ARG A 85 -4.39 14.09 4.48
CA ARG A 85 -4.19 15.39 3.84
C ARG A 85 -5.13 16.46 4.41
N ALA A 86 -6.40 16.13 4.63
CA ALA A 86 -7.36 17.05 5.24
C ALA A 86 -6.99 17.38 6.69
N ALA A 87 -6.52 16.40 7.46
CA ALA A 87 -6.07 16.59 8.85
C ALA A 87 -4.81 17.46 8.96
N LEU A 88 -3.94 17.43 7.95
CA LEU A 88 -2.73 18.25 7.89
C LEU A 88 -2.98 19.68 7.36
N ALA A 89 -4.14 19.94 6.74
CA ALA A 89 -4.45 21.26 6.23
C ALA A 89 -4.56 22.26 7.41
N PRO A 90 -3.94 23.44 7.32
CA PRO A 90 -4.08 24.45 8.36
C PRO A 90 -5.56 24.89 8.49
N PRO A 91 -6.02 25.20 9.72
CA PRO A 91 -7.37 25.68 9.97
C PRO A 91 -7.65 27.07 9.39
#